data_AF-A0A6A5LDC8-F1
#
_entry.id   AF-A0A6A5LDC8-F1
#
_cell.length_a   1.000
_cell.length_b   1.000
_cell.length_c   1.000
_cell.angle_alpha   90.00
_cell.angle_beta   90.00
_cell.angle_gamma   90.00
#
_symmetry.space_group_name_H-M   'P 1'
#
loop_
_entity.id
_entity.type
_entity.pdbx_description
1 polymer ?
#
loop_
_entity_poly.entity_id
_entity_poly.type
_entity_poly.pdbx_seq_one_letter_code
_entity_poly.pdbx_strand_id
1 'polypeptide(L)'
;MAHQNHDHDSGSESNNNETRFYNPYKDLEVPIRNLYQLPTSPEHLFVEEARRKHRSWGENLTFYTGCGYLAGAVGGAGVGLVEAVKAFESGDTAKLRINRVLNTSGHSGRVWGNRLGVIGLLYAGIESGIAEARDTDDVWNSMAAGLGTGALYRAARGVRSAAVAGAVGGVVVGVALTAKQALKRYVPI
;
A
#
# COMPACT_ATOMS: atom_id res chain seq x y z
N MET A 1 -51.24 -13.73 37.22
CA MET A 1 -50.47 -12.53 37.58
C MET A 1 -49.72 -12.08 36.34
N ALA A 2 -50.28 -11.10 35.64
CA ALA A 2 -49.71 -10.52 34.45
C ALA A 2 -48.80 -9.37 34.88
N HIS A 3 -47.52 -9.43 34.51
CA HIS A 3 -46.63 -8.29 34.63
C HIS A 3 -46.66 -7.54 33.30
N GLN A 4 -47.25 -6.36 33.35
CA GLN A 4 -47.14 -5.34 32.32
C GLN A 4 -45.85 -4.56 32.56
N ASN A 5 -45.09 -4.29 31.51
CA ASN A 5 -44.12 -3.21 31.49
C ASN A 5 -44.32 -2.38 30.22
N HIS A 6 -44.33 -1.08 30.47
CA HIS A 6 -44.66 0.04 29.60
C HIS A 6 -43.60 0.31 28.52
N ASP A 7 -44.13 0.71 27.37
CA ASP A 7 -43.75 1.78 26.42
C ASP A 7 -42.32 2.34 26.36
N HIS A 8 -41.86 2.39 25.10
CA HIS A 8 -41.12 3.44 24.40
C HIS A 8 -39.95 4.15 25.11
N ASP A 9 -38.75 3.89 24.58
CA ASP A 9 -37.86 5.01 24.24
C ASP A 9 -37.16 4.78 22.89
N SER A 10 -37.30 5.77 22.03
CA SER A 10 -36.76 5.89 20.70
C SER A 10 -35.38 6.53 20.78
N GLY A 11 -34.33 5.85 20.33
CA GLY A 11 -33.01 6.50 20.31
C GLY A 11 -31.82 5.60 20.01
N SER A 12 -31.80 4.98 18.83
CA SER A 12 -30.56 4.78 18.06
C SER A 12 -30.89 4.16 16.70
N GLU A 13 -31.27 5.02 15.75
CA GLU A 13 -30.96 4.75 14.34
C GLU A 13 -29.42 4.79 14.18
N SER A 14 -28.73 3.78 14.73
CA SER A 14 -27.31 3.59 14.49
C SER A 14 -27.15 2.68 13.28
N ASN A 15 -26.98 3.29 12.10
CA ASN A 15 -26.42 2.69 10.88
C ASN A 15 -26.93 1.28 10.53
N ASN A 16 -28.14 1.18 9.97
CA ASN A 16 -28.68 -0.03 9.32
C ASN A 16 -27.90 -0.49 8.05
N ASN A 17 -26.66 -0.02 7.85
CA ASN A 17 -25.83 -0.34 6.68
C ASN A 17 -24.79 -1.45 6.95
N GLU A 18 -24.68 -1.97 8.18
CA GLU A 18 -23.63 -2.93 8.56
C GLU A 18 -24.11 -4.37 8.81
N THR A 19 -25.35 -4.72 8.46
CA THR A 19 -25.84 -6.10 8.60
C THR A 19 -26.41 -6.63 7.29
N ARG A 20 -26.03 -7.86 6.93
CA ARG A 20 -26.53 -8.60 5.77
C ARG A 20 -27.44 -9.72 6.25
N PHE A 21 -28.66 -9.74 5.73
CA PHE A 21 -29.58 -10.84 5.94
C PHE A 21 -29.07 -12.09 5.19
N TYR A 22 -28.82 -13.16 5.92
CA TYR A 22 -28.39 -14.46 5.39
C TYR A 22 -29.49 -15.50 5.60
N ASN A 23 -29.80 -16.25 4.55
CA ASN A 23 -30.72 -17.37 4.60
C ASN A 23 -29.98 -18.67 4.25
N PRO A 24 -29.70 -19.55 5.23
CA PRO A 24 -29.02 -20.81 5.00
C PRO A 24 -29.87 -21.84 4.24
N TYR A 25 -31.19 -21.66 4.18
CA TYR A 25 -32.13 -22.58 3.53
C TYR A 25 -32.75 -22.01 2.26
N LYS A 26 -32.11 -21.02 1.64
CA LYS A 26 -32.64 -20.37 0.42
C LYS A 26 -32.90 -21.38 -0.71
N ASP A 27 -32.11 -22.45 -0.76
CA ASP A 27 -32.19 -23.50 -1.78
C ASP A 27 -33.12 -24.66 -1.40
N LEU A 28 -33.66 -24.66 -0.17
CA LEU A 28 -34.71 -25.58 0.24
C LEU A 28 -36.04 -24.81 0.19
N GLU A 29 -37.05 -25.34 -0.49
CA GLU A 29 -38.39 -24.75 -0.65
C GLU A 29 -39.22 -24.79 0.67
N VAL A 30 -38.59 -24.48 1.80
CA VAL A 30 -39.22 -24.45 3.11
C VAL A 30 -39.76 -23.05 3.43
N PRO A 31 -40.95 -22.94 4.03
CA PRO A 31 -41.53 -21.66 4.39
C PRO A 31 -40.65 -20.93 5.41
N ILE A 32 -40.32 -19.67 5.10
CA ILE A 32 -39.40 -18.83 5.85
C ILE A 32 -39.97 -18.56 7.25
N ARG A 33 -39.17 -18.84 8.28
CA ARG A 33 -39.55 -18.54 9.67
C ARG A 33 -38.73 -17.42 10.30
N ASN A 34 -37.42 -17.34 10.02
CA ASN A 34 -36.53 -16.28 10.53
C ASN A 34 -35.33 -16.07 9.59
N LEU A 35 -34.90 -14.81 9.41
CA LEU A 35 -33.68 -14.43 8.69
C LEU A 35 -32.57 -14.10 9.70
N TYR A 36 -31.36 -14.59 9.48
CA TYR A 36 -30.22 -14.26 10.33
C TYR A 36 -29.60 -12.95 9.87
N GLN A 37 -29.41 -12.00 10.80
CA GLN A 37 -28.66 -10.77 10.56
C GLN A 37 -27.19 -11.05 10.84
N LEU A 38 -26.36 -11.11 9.79
CA LEU A 38 -24.91 -11.21 9.94
C LEU A 38 -24.29 -9.81 9.87
N PRO A 39 -23.40 -9.44 10.77
CA PRO A 39 -22.56 -8.26 10.59
C PRO A 39 -21.80 -8.36 9.27
N THR A 40 -21.77 -7.28 8.49
CA THR A 40 -20.93 -7.17 7.28
C THR A 40 -19.50 -6.77 7.62
N SER A 41 -19.25 -6.38 8.87
CA SER A 41 -17.90 -6.14 9.38
C SER A 41 -17.18 -7.47 9.64
N PRO A 42 -15.86 -7.54 9.36
CA PRO A 42 -15.09 -8.72 9.67
C PRO A 42 -15.10 -8.99 11.19
N GLU A 43 -15.49 -10.20 11.58
CA GLU A 43 -15.45 -10.63 12.97
C GLU A 43 -14.00 -10.90 13.36
N HIS A 44 -13.41 -9.99 14.12
CA HIS A 44 -12.06 -10.14 14.62
C HIS A 44 -12.07 -11.07 15.83
N LEU A 45 -11.23 -12.11 15.78
CA LEU A 45 -11.06 -13.06 16.89
C LEU A 45 -10.43 -12.40 18.13
N PHE A 46 -9.71 -11.29 17.93
CA PHE A 46 -9.04 -10.54 18.98
C PHE A 46 -9.55 -9.10 19.03
N VAL A 47 -9.88 -8.62 20.22
CA VAL A 47 -10.37 -7.25 20.44
C VAL A 47 -9.30 -6.22 20.08
N GLU A 48 -8.03 -6.61 20.22
CA GLU A 48 -6.86 -5.82 19.84
C GLU A 48 -6.79 -5.62 18.33
N GLU A 49 -7.05 -6.66 17.54
CA GLU A 49 -7.10 -6.57 16.07
C GLU A 49 -8.32 -5.78 15.60
N ALA A 50 -9.46 -5.95 16.27
CA ALA A 50 -10.68 -5.17 16.00
C ALA A 50 -10.47 -3.66 16.20
N ARG A 51 -9.57 -3.28 17.12
CA ARG A 51 -9.23 -1.87 17.40
C ARG A 51 -8.18 -1.31 16.45
N ARG A 52 -7.41 -2.14 15.74
CA ARG A 52 -6.40 -1.65 14.79
C ARG A 52 -7.05 -1.28 13.47
N LYS A 53 -7.21 0.02 13.24
CA LYS A 53 -7.64 0.56 11.93
C LYS A 53 -6.55 0.51 10.86
N HIS A 54 -5.28 0.34 11.25
CA HIS A 54 -4.11 0.47 10.37
C HIS A 54 -3.12 -0.69 10.59
N ARG A 55 -2.30 -0.98 9.56
CA ARG A 55 -1.21 -1.96 9.62
C ARG A 55 -0.17 -1.57 10.68
N SER A 56 0.48 -2.57 11.28
CA SER A 56 1.55 -2.31 12.23
C SER A 56 2.76 -1.64 11.57
N TRP A 57 3.56 -0.91 12.35
CA TRP A 57 4.78 -0.25 11.87
C TRP A 57 5.70 -1.20 11.09
N GLY A 58 5.92 -2.41 11.62
CA GLY A 58 6.75 -3.44 10.97
C GLY A 58 6.13 -4.01 9.69
N GLU A 59 4.81 -4.15 9.64
CA GLU A 59 4.09 -4.55 8.42
C GLU A 59 4.22 -3.50 7.32
N ASN A 60 4.07 -2.21 7.65
CA ASN A 60 4.29 -1.14 6.67
C ASN A 60 5.73 -1.14 6.17
N LEU A 61 6.70 -1.28 7.09
CA LEU A 61 8.12 -1.30 6.74
C LEU A 61 8.44 -2.41 5.74
N THR A 62 8.04 -3.65 6.06
CA THR A 62 8.27 -4.85 5.23
C THR A 62 7.48 -4.83 3.92
N PHE A 63 6.25 -4.29 3.95
CA PHE A 63 5.42 -4.17 2.77
C PHE A 63 6.00 -3.15 1.77
N TYR A 64 6.29 -1.92 2.21
CA TYR A 64 6.81 -0.88 1.32
C TYR A 64 8.23 -1.18 0.82
N THR A 65 9.12 -1.72 1.67
CA THR A 65 10.46 -2.15 1.24
C THR A 65 10.38 -3.31 0.24
N GLY A 66 9.53 -4.31 0.50
CA GLY A 66 9.36 -5.47 -0.38
C GLY A 66 8.78 -5.07 -1.74
N CYS A 67 7.69 -4.30 -1.76
CA CYS A 67 7.10 -3.78 -2.98
C CYS A 67 8.08 -2.87 -3.74
N GLY A 68 8.79 -1.98 -3.05
CA GLY A 68 9.80 -1.10 -3.65
C GLY A 68 10.96 -1.87 -4.27
N TYR A 69 11.47 -2.90 -3.57
CA TYR A 69 12.53 -3.76 -4.08
C TYR A 69 12.09 -4.54 -5.31
N LEU A 70 10.91 -5.19 -5.27
CA LEU A 70 10.40 -5.97 -6.39
C LEU A 70 10.08 -5.08 -7.60
N ALA A 71 9.43 -3.94 -7.39
CA ALA A 71 9.15 -2.99 -8.47
C ALA A 71 10.44 -2.46 -9.11
N GLY A 72 11.45 -2.12 -8.28
CA GLY A 72 12.76 -1.71 -8.76
C GLY A 72 13.51 -2.81 -9.48
N ALA A 73 13.44 -4.04 -8.99
CA ALA A 73 14.09 -5.19 -9.60
C ALA A 73 13.50 -5.52 -10.97
N VAL A 74 12.17 -5.57 -11.08
CA VAL A 74 11.47 -5.83 -12.35
C VAL A 74 11.73 -4.69 -13.34
N GLY A 75 11.56 -3.43 -12.92
CA GLY A 75 11.83 -2.28 -13.78
C GLY A 75 13.29 -2.20 -14.23
N GLY A 76 14.24 -2.38 -13.31
CA GLY A 76 15.67 -2.38 -13.59
C GLY A 76 16.11 -3.53 -14.49
N ALA A 77 15.54 -4.72 -14.31
CA ALA A 77 15.79 -5.87 -15.17
C ALA A 77 15.26 -5.63 -16.59
N GLY A 78 14.08 -5.02 -16.73
CA GLY A 78 13.53 -4.61 -18.03
C GLY A 78 14.45 -3.64 -18.77
N VAL A 79 14.92 -2.59 -18.08
CA VAL A 79 15.89 -1.64 -18.66
C VAL A 79 17.19 -2.34 -19.04
N GLY A 80 17.73 -3.18 -18.16
CA GLY A 80 18.97 -3.91 -18.42
C GLY A 80 18.84 -4.92 -19.57
N LEU A 81 17.66 -5.51 -19.78
CA LEU A 81 17.37 -6.35 -20.94
C LEU A 81 17.41 -5.55 -22.23
N VAL A 82 16.75 -4.38 -22.28
CA VAL A 82 16.77 -3.52 -23.47
C VAL A 82 18.19 -3.07 -23.79
N GLU A 83 18.97 -2.72 -22.78
CA GLU A 83 20.39 -2.36 -22.92
C GLU A 83 21.22 -3.54 -23.46
N ALA A 84 21.00 -4.75 -22.95
CA ALA A 84 21.67 -5.96 -23.41
C ALA A 84 21.42 -6.26 -24.89
N VAL A 85 20.15 -6.14 -25.31
CA VAL A 85 19.73 -6.44 -26.69
C VAL A 85 20.28 -5.40 -27.66
N LYS A 86 20.29 -4.12 -27.26
CA LYS A 86 20.91 -3.05 -28.06
C LYS A 86 22.42 -3.23 -28.22
N ALA A 87 23.07 -3.87 -27.26
CA ALA A 87 24.50 -4.12 -27.26
C ALA A 87 24.90 -5.41 -28.02
N PHE A 88 24.00 -6.06 -28.76
CA PHE A 88 24.35 -7.26 -29.55
C PHE A 88 25.21 -6.91 -30.77
N GLU A 89 26.27 -7.68 -30.98
CA GLU A 89 27.12 -7.56 -32.15
C GLU A 89 26.78 -8.62 -33.21
N SER A 90 27.04 -8.31 -34.48
CA SER A 90 26.74 -9.16 -35.64
C SER A 90 27.54 -10.47 -35.65
N GLY A 91 28.63 -10.57 -34.88
CA GLY A 91 29.43 -11.79 -34.68
C GLY A 91 29.08 -12.61 -33.43
N ASP A 92 28.16 -12.15 -32.58
CA ASP A 92 27.87 -12.83 -31.32
C ASP A 92 27.12 -14.16 -31.53
N THR A 93 27.66 -15.23 -30.94
CA THR A 93 26.94 -16.51 -30.84
C THR A 93 25.72 -16.39 -29.92
N ALA A 94 24.71 -17.25 -30.12
CA ALA A 94 23.51 -17.27 -29.27
C ALA A 94 23.84 -17.41 -27.77
N LYS A 95 24.90 -18.17 -27.43
CA LYS A 95 25.39 -18.33 -26.06
C LYS A 95 25.90 -17.00 -25.46
N LEU A 96 26.65 -16.21 -26.23
CA LEU A 96 27.16 -14.90 -25.80
C LEU A 96 26.01 -13.91 -25.58
N ARG A 97 25.01 -13.91 -26.47
CA ARG A 97 23.83 -13.04 -26.35
C ARG A 97 23.03 -13.34 -25.08
N ILE A 98 22.77 -14.62 -24.81
CA ILE A 98 22.04 -15.04 -23.60
C ILE A 98 22.81 -14.66 -22.34
N ASN A 99 24.11 -14.93 -22.29
CA ASN A 99 24.93 -14.58 -21.12
C ASN A 99 24.95 -13.05 -20.89
N ARG A 100 25.09 -12.26 -21.96
CA ARG A 100 25.02 -10.81 -21.88
C ARG A 100 23.69 -10.35 -21.30
N VAL A 101 22.57 -10.83 -21.83
CA VAL A 101 21.22 -10.50 -21.33
C VAL A 101 21.07 -10.82 -19.85
N LEU A 102 21.41 -12.04 -19.43
CA LEU A 102 21.25 -12.45 -18.04
C LEU A 102 22.13 -11.63 -17.10
N ASN A 103 23.37 -11.36 -17.49
CA ASN A 103 24.29 -10.60 -16.64
C ASN A 103 23.88 -9.12 -16.50
N THR A 104 23.53 -8.47 -17.61
CA THR A 104 23.13 -7.05 -17.61
C THR A 104 21.77 -6.82 -16.97
N SER A 105 20.74 -7.60 -17.35
CA SER A 105 19.40 -7.50 -16.73
C SER A 105 19.42 -7.84 -15.25
N GLY A 106 20.12 -8.92 -14.85
CA GLY A 106 20.23 -9.33 -13.45
C GLY A 106 21.01 -8.31 -12.61
N HIS A 107 22.11 -7.76 -13.14
CA HIS A 107 22.86 -6.72 -12.46
C HIS A 107 22.04 -5.43 -12.29
N SER A 108 21.43 -4.95 -13.38
CA SER A 108 20.59 -3.75 -13.34
C SER A 108 19.39 -3.91 -12.41
N GLY A 109 18.71 -5.06 -12.46
CA GLY A 109 17.60 -5.39 -11.57
C GLY A 109 18.01 -5.32 -10.10
N ARG A 110 19.11 -5.94 -9.70
CA ARG A 110 19.58 -5.89 -8.30
C ARG A 110 19.94 -4.46 -7.85
N VAL A 111 20.61 -3.70 -8.71
CA VAL A 111 21.00 -2.31 -8.40
C VAL A 111 19.77 -1.43 -8.20
N TRP A 112 18.81 -1.49 -9.10
CA TRP A 112 17.57 -0.71 -8.99
C TRP A 112 16.66 -1.19 -7.86
N GLY A 113 16.54 -2.51 -7.66
CA GLY A 113 15.81 -3.11 -6.55
C GLY A 113 16.34 -2.63 -5.20
N ASN A 114 17.65 -2.71 -4.96
CA ASN A 114 18.25 -2.23 -3.72
C ASN A 114 18.00 -0.72 -3.49
N ARG A 115 18.12 0.10 -4.55
CA ARG A 115 17.90 1.56 -4.44
C ARG A 115 16.45 1.89 -4.09
N LEU A 116 15.48 1.31 -4.80
CA LEU A 116 14.07 1.57 -4.53
C LEU A 116 13.58 0.92 -3.23
N GLY A 117 14.11 -0.24 -2.85
CA GLY A 117 13.84 -0.87 -1.56
C GLY A 117 14.28 0.01 -0.38
N VAL A 118 15.49 0.59 -0.45
CA VAL A 118 15.96 1.55 0.58
C VAL A 118 15.08 2.79 0.64
N ILE A 119 14.68 3.34 -0.52
CA ILE A 119 13.76 4.49 -0.55
C ILE A 119 12.41 4.12 0.09
N GLY A 120 11.85 2.96 -0.23
CA GLY A 120 10.61 2.46 0.38
C GLY A 120 10.73 2.25 1.89
N LEU A 121 11.86 1.73 2.36
CA LEU A 121 12.16 1.56 3.78
C LEU A 121 12.24 2.91 4.50
N LEU A 122 12.95 3.88 3.92
CA LEU A 122 13.07 5.23 4.48
C LEU A 122 11.71 5.94 4.51
N TYR A 123 10.90 5.78 3.46
CA TYR A 123 9.54 6.33 3.42
C TYR A 123 8.66 5.74 4.51
N ALA A 124 8.62 4.41 4.60
CA ALA A 124 7.81 3.72 5.61
C ALA A 124 8.26 4.04 7.04
N GLY A 125 9.57 4.15 7.28
CA GLY A 125 10.10 4.52 8.59
C GLY A 125 9.72 5.94 9.00
N ILE A 126 9.83 6.91 8.08
CA ILE A 126 9.46 8.30 8.35
C ILE A 126 7.94 8.45 8.47
N GLU A 127 7.16 7.89 7.54
CA GLU A 127 5.70 7.94 7.56
C GLU A 127 5.15 7.34 8.85
N SER A 128 5.58 6.13 9.21
CA SER A 128 5.09 5.44 10.40
C SER A 128 5.57 6.11 11.70
N GLY A 129 6.77 6.72 11.71
CA GLY A 129 7.25 7.49 12.87
C GLY A 129 6.48 8.80 13.08
N ILE A 130 6.08 9.48 12.00
CA ILE A 130 5.24 10.69 12.10
C ILE A 130 3.80 10.31 12.50
N ALA A 131 3.27 9.21 11.98
CA ALA A 131 1.94 8.70 12.33
C ALA A 131 1.85 8.35 13.82
N GLU A 132 2.85 7.66 14.38
CA GLU A 132 2.91 7.36 15.82
C GLU A 132 3.03 8.62 16.69
N ALA A 133 3.76 9.64 16.23
CA ALA A 133 3.92 10.88 16.98
C ALA A 133 2.68 11.81 16.92
N ARG A 134 1.86 11.72 15.88
CA ARG A 134 0.72 12.63 15.65
C ARG A 134 -0.67 11.97 15.71
N ASP A 135 -0.72 10.64 15.80
CA ASP A 135 -1.94 9.81 15.83
C ASP A 135 -2.97 10.13 14.72
N THR A 136 -2.48 10.68 13.59
CA THR A 136 -3.28 11.07 12.42
C THR A 136 -2.56 10.68 11.13
N ASP A 137 -3.29 10.10 10.19
CA ASP A 137 -2.83 9.77 8.84
C ASP A 137 -3.30 10.84 7.84
N ASP A 138 -2.61 11.99 7.84
CA ASP A 138 -2.92 13.12 6.96
C ASP A 138 -2.03 13.18 5.71
N VAL A 139 -2.54 13.80 4.65
CA VAL A 139 -1.82 14.15 3.40
C VAL A 139 -0.46 14.82 3.70
N TRP A 140 -0.41 15.63 4.77
CA TRP A 140 0.80 16.30 5.23
C TRP A 140 1.88 15.34 5.73
N ASN A 141 1.52 14.22 6.36
CA ASN A 141 2.49 13.22 6.81
C ASN A 141 3.13 12.52 5.62
N SER A 142 2.35 12.13 4.61
CA SER A 142 2.89 11.52 3.39
C SER A 142 3.78 12.51 2.62
N MET A 143 3.41 13.80 2.52
CA MET A 143 4.26 14.82 1.89
C MET A 143 5.56 15.06 2.67
N ALA A 144 5.50 15.17 4.00
CA ALA A 144 6.67 15.33 4.85
C ALA A 144 7.58 14.10 4.78
N ALA A 145 7.00 12.89 4.75
CA ALA A 145 7.74 11.65 4.55
C ALA A 145 8.41 11.62 3.17
N GLY A 146 7.71 11.96 2.08
CA GLY A 146 8.29 12.02 0.74
C GLY A 146 9.45 13.00 0.61
N LEU A 147 9.30 14.21 1.17
CA LEU A 147 10.35 15.22 1.23
C LEU A 147 11.53 14.73 2.07
N GLY A 148 11.26 14.18 3.26
CA GLY A 148 12.25 13.68 4.20
C GLY A 148 13.04 12.50 3.64
N THR A 149 12.38 11.54 3.00
CA THR A 149 13.01 10.39 2.35
C THR A 149 13.94 10.83 1.24
N GLY A 150 13.50 11.75 0.36
CA GLY A 150 14.32 12.26 -0.73
C GLY A 150 15.56 12.99 -0.21
N ALA A 151 15.39 13.85 0.79
CA ALA A 151 16.49 14.58 1.41
C ALA A 151 17.47 13.63 2.11
N LEU A 152 16.97 12.70 2.92
CA LEU A 152 17.78 11.77 3.70
C LEU A 152 18.55 10.79 2.82
N TYR A 153 17.90 10.24 1.78
CA TYR A 153 18.54 9.31 0.84
C TYR A 153 19.76 9.93 0.14
N ARG A 154 19.72 11.24 -0.13
CA ARG A 154 20.81 11.95 -0.84
C ARG A 154 21.64 12.88 0.05
N ALA A 155 21.40 12.89 1.36
CA ALA A 155 22.12 13.72 2.33
C ALA A 155 23.63 13.47 2.29
N ALA A 156 24.04 12.20 2.17
CA ALA A 156 25.45 11.80 2.10
C ALA A 156 26.18 12.32 0.85
N ARG A 157 25.48 12.81 -0.17
CA ARG A 157 26.08 13.36 -1.40
C ARG A 157 26.14 14.90 -1.40
N GLY A 158 25.71 15.53 -0.30
CA GLY A 158 25.76 16.97 -0.10
C GLY A 158 24.39 17.64 0.06
N VAL A 159 24.38 18.87 0.58
CA VAL A 159 23.16 19.62 0.92
C VAL A 159 22.35 19.97 -0.33
N ARG A 160 23.01 20.39 -1.43
CA ARG A 160 22.32 20.68 -2.70
C ARG A 160 21.62 19.46 -3.27
N SER A 161 22.26 18.30 -3.18
CA SER A 161 21.66 17.06 -3.66
C SER A 161 20.50 16.61 -2.79
N ALA A 162 20.58 16.79 -1.47
CA ALA A 162 19.48 16.53 -0.54
C ALA A 162 18.28 17.43 -0.83
N ALA A 163 18.48 18.73 -1.04
CA ALA A 163 17.40 19.66 -1.34
C ALA A 163 16.65 19.28 -2.63
N VAL A 164 17.40 18.98 -3.71
CA VAL A 164 16.79 18.57 -4.99
C VAL A 164 16.06 17.23 -4.85
N ALA A 165 16.67 16.26 -4.18
CA ALA A 165 16.06 14.94 -4.02
C ALA A 165 14.82 14.99 -3.12
N GLY A 166 14.85 15.82 -2.07
CA GLY A 166 13.69 16.12 -1.25
C GLY A 166 12.56 16.71 -2.09
N ALA A 167 12.82 17.79 -2.83
CA ALA A 167 11.82 18.43 -3.69
C ALA A 167 11.21 17.45 -4.71
N VAL A 168 12.03 16.61 -5.36
CA VAL A 168 11.54 15.56 -6.26
C VAL A 168 10.65 14.56 -5.53
N GLY A 169 11.07 14.09 -4.35
CA GLY A 169 10.25 13.20 -3.51
C GLY A 169 8.91 13.82 -3.13
N GLY A 170 8.89 15.10 -2.75
CA GLY A 170 7.66 15.84 -2.44
C GLY A 170 6.72 15.98 -3.64
N VAL A 171 7.25 16.29 -4.83
CA VAL A 171 6.46 16.37 -6.06
C VAL A 171 5.85 15.01 -6.41
N VAL A 172 6.63 13.94 -6.34
CA VAL A 172 6.13 12.57 -6.63
C VAL A 172 4.98 12.20 -5.71
N VAL A 173 5.11 12.46 -4.41
CA VAL A 173 4.02 12.21 -3.46
C VAL A 173 2.81 13.11 -3.74
N GLY A 174 3.02 14.39 -4.04
CA GLY A 174 1.92 15.30 -4.39
C GLY A 174 1.12 14.81 -5.62
N VAL A 175 1.80 14.33 -6.65
CA VAL A 175 1.15 13.72 -7.82
C VAL A 175 0.41 12.44 -7.45
N ALA A 176 0.98 11.58 -6.61
CA ALA A 176 0.31 10.36 -6.16
C ALA A 176 -0.97 10.64 -5.37
N LEU A 177 -0.96 11.66 -4.49
CA LEU A 177 -2.12 12.05 -3.69
C LEU A 177 -3.23 12.67 -4.55
N THR A 178 -2.88 13.53 -5.50
CA THR A 178 -3.85 14.08 -6.46
C THR A 178 -4.44 13.01 -7.37
N ALA A 179 -3.64 12.04 -7.81
CA ALA A 179 -4.13 10.88 -8.57
C ALA A 179 -5.10 10.02 -7.72
N LYS A 180 -4.76 9.75 -6.45
CA LYS A 180 -5.65 9.02 -5.52
C LYS A 180 -6.98 9.77 -5.32
N GLN A 181 -6.94 11.08 -5.18
CA GLN A 181 -8.13 11.92 -5.02
C GLN A 181 -8.98 11.95 -6.29
N ALA A 182 -8.36 12.01 -7.47
CA ALA A 182 -9.05 11.90 -8.75
C ALA A 182 -9.71 10.52 -8.91
N LEU A 183 -9.01 9.43 -8.61
CA LEU A 183 -9.56 8.07 -8.72
C LEU A 183 -10.78 7.86 -7.83
N LYS A 184 -10.74 8.34 -6.57
CA LYS A 184 -11.91 8.30 -5.67
C LYS A 184 -13.11 9.06 -6.22
N ARG A 185 -12.89 10.06 -7.07
CA ARG A 185 -13.98 10.81 -7.71
C ARG A 185 -14.65 10.04 -8.85
N TYR A 186 -13.93 9.12 -9.50
CA TYR A 186 -14.42 8.36 -10.67
C TYR A 186 -14.89 6.94 -10.34
N VAL A 187 -14.45 6.35 -9.23
CA VAL A 187 -14.91 5.03 -8.78
C VAL A 187 -15.90 5.22 -7.62
N PRO A 188 -17.22 5.12 -7.85
CA PRO A 188 -18.18 5.00 -6.76
C PRO A 188 -17.97 3.61 -6.13
N ILE A 189 -17.54 3.60 -4.86
CA ILE A 189 -17.50 2.41 -4.00
C ILE A 189 -18.64 2.56 -3.00
#